data_AF-A0A963Q5A7-F1
#
_entry.id   AF-A0A963Q5A7-F1
#
_cell.length_a   1.000
_cell.length_b   1.000
_cell.length_c   1.000
_cell.angle_alpha   90.00
_cell.angle_beta   90.00
_cell.angle_gamma   90.00
#
_symmetry.space_group_name_H-M   'P 1'
#
loop_
_entity.id
_entity.type
_entity.pdbx_description
1 polymer ?
#
loop_
_entity_poly.entity_id
_entity_poly.type
_entity_poly.pdbx_seq_one_letter_code
_entity_poly.pdbx_strand_id
1 'polypeptide(L)'
;MSADASLTMLSSMATRGLLTELLADFRRRTAHAVQLESAGGVDVARRVQGGEAVDLVVLAANAIDSLIDSGRLLAGSRVDVARSGMGIAVQTGHLRPDIGSEAAVR
;
A
#
# COMPACT_ATOMS: atom_id res chain seq x y z
N MET A 1 -20.25 25.16 -10.59
CA MET A 1 -19.10 24.25 -10.77
C MET A 1 -18.88 23.55 -9.45
N SER A 2 -19.13 22.24 -9.43
CA SER A 2 -19.22 21.43 -8.22
C SER A 2 -17.87 21.33 -7.51
N ALA A 3 -17.91 21.20 -6.18
CA ALA A 3 -16.76 21.12 -5.30
C ALA A 3 -15.74 20.05 -5.75
N ASP A 4 -14.47 20.40 -5.59
CA ASP A 4 -13.28 19.59 -5.80
C ASP A 4 -13.40 18.24 -5.06
N ALA A 5 -13.82 17.19 -5.75
CA ALA A 5 -14.01 15.87 -5.15
C ALA A 5 -12.63 15.25 -4.90
N SER A 6 -12.14 15.40 -3.67
CA SER A 6 -10.91 14.77 -3.19
C SER A 6 -11.01 13.26 -3.34
N LEU A 7 -10.08 12.66 -4.10
CA LEU A 7 -9.93 11.20 -4.17
C LEU A 7 -9.40 10.67 -2.85
N THR A 8 -9.72 9.42 -2.54
CA THR A 8 -9.28 8.69 -1.34
C THR A 8 -8.37 7.53 -1.71
N MET A 9 -7.30 7.34 -0.94
CA MET A 9 -6.34 6.28 -1.15
C MET A 9 -6.02 5.56 0.16
N LEU A 10 -6.13 4.24 0.14
CA LEU A 10 -5.59 3.37 1.17
C LEU A 10 -4.29 2.73 0.71
N SER A 11 -3.27 2.72 1.56
CA SER A 11 -2.01 2.05 1.24
C SER A 11 -1.35 1.34 2.41
N SER A 12 -0.42 0.45 2.11
CA SER A 12 0.45 -0.12 3.15
C SER A 12 1.41 0.93 3.73
N MET A 13 1.83 0.73 4.99
CA MET A 13 2.89 1.54 5.60
C MET A 13 4.21 1.53 4.81
N ALA A 14 4.52 0.46 4.08
CA ALA A 14 5.75 0.33 3.31
C ALA A 14 5.86 1.38 2.17
N THR A 15 4.73 1.84 1.64
CA THR A 15 4.67 2.80 0.53
C THR A 15 4.36 4.23 0.95
N ARG A 16 4.10 4.49 2.25
CA ARG A 16 3.63 5.79 2.76
C ARG A 16 4.53 6.96 2.34
N GLY A 17 5.84 6.83 2.52
CA GLY A 17 6.82 7.88 2.21
C GLY A 17 6.80 8.24 0.72
N LEU A 18 7.00 7.23 -0.12
CA LEU A 18 6.96 7.36 -1.59
C LEU A 18 5.64 7.99 -2.07
N LEU A 19 4.50 7.50 -1.59
CA LEU A 19 3.19 8.02 -2.01
C LEU A 19 2.98 9.45 -1.53
N THR A 20 3.45 9.81 -0.33
CA THR A 20 3.34 11.19 0.17
C THR A 20 4.06 12.17 -0.77
N GLU A 21 5.28 11.83 -1.22
CA GLU A 21 6.05 12.65 -2.16
C GLU A 21 5.37 12.72 -3.54
N LEU A 22 4.96 11.57 -4.09
CA LEU A 22 4.28 11.51 -5.38
C LEU A 22 2.97 12.30 -5.40
N LEU A 23 2.19 12.24 -4.32
CA LEU A 23 0.92 12.97 -4.20
C LEU A 23 1.15 14.48 -4.04
N ALA A 24 2.22 14.89 -3.35
CA ALA A 24 2.61 16.29 -3.30
C ALA A 24 2.96 16.82 -4.69
N ASP A 25 3.66 16.03 -5.52
CA ASP A 25 3.99 16.35 -6.90
C ASP A 25 2.79 16.33 -7.84
N PHE A 26 1.85 15.39 -7.63
CA PHE A 26 0.60 15.31 -8.36
C PHE A 26 -0.29 16.54 -8.12
N ARG A 27 -0.41 16.97 -6.87
CA ARG A 27 -1.18 18.17 -6.50
C ARG A 27 -0.59 19.46 -7.07
N ARG A 28 0.73 19.54 -7.27
CA ARG A 28 1.36 20.71 -7.92
C ARG A 28 1.10 20.77 -9.43
N ARG A 29 0.87 19.62 -10.07
CA ARG A 29 0.72 19.49 -11.53
C ARG A 29 -0.72 19.42 -12.00
N THR A 30 -1.66 19.16 -11.11
CA THR A 30 -3.08 18.97 -11.41
C THR A 30 -3.94 19.77 -10.46
N ALA A 31 -5.22 19.95 -10.79
CA ALA A 31 -6.20 20.53 -9.88
C ALA A 31 -6.73 19.52 -8.84
N HIS A 32 -6.22 18.28 -8.82
CA HIS A 32 -6.77 17.20 -8.00
C HIS A 32 -5.94 16.95 -6.75
N ALA A 33 -6.62 16.64 -5.66
CA ALA A 33 -6.02 16.19 -4.40
C ALA A 33 -6.42 14.74 -4.09
N VAL A 34 -5.50 14.01 -3.46
CA VAL A 34 -5.72 12.64 -2.97
C VAL A 34 -5.45 12.62 -1.47
N GLN A 35 -6.43 12.17 -0.70
CA GLN A 35 -6.29 11.89 0.73
C GLN A 35 -5.70 10.49 0.91
N LEU A 36 -4.47 10.44 1.42
CA LEU A 36 -3.77 9.21 1.70
C LEU A 36 -3.95 8.80 3.16
N GLU A 37 -4.48 7.61 3.38
CA GLU A 37 -4.38 6.91 4.65
C GLU A 37 -3.49 5.67 4.48
N SER A 38 -2.58 5.45 5.44
CA SER A 38 -1.67 4.31 5.42
C SER A 38 -1.77 3.51 6.71
N ALA A 39 -1.90 2.20 6.59
CA ALA A 39 -1.98 1.26 7.70
C ALA A 39 -1.24 -0.05 7.38
N GLY A 40 -1.29 -1.04 8.27
CA GLY A 40 -0.72 -2.36 8.00
C GLY A 40 -1.35 -2.96 6.74
N GLY A 41 -0.57 -3.56 5.84
CA GLY A 41 -1.10 -4.05 4.56
C GLY A 41 -2.25 -5.07 4.71
N VAL A 42 -2.16 -5.95 5.71
CA VAL A 42 -3.24 -6.90 6.07
C VAL A 42 -4.50 -6.16 6.53
N ASP A 43 -4.35 -5.06 7.26
CA ASP A 43 -5.45 -4.24 7.76
C ASP A 43 -6.20 -3.55 6.61
N VAL A 44 -5.47 -2.90 5.72
CA VAL A 44 -6.04 -2.27 4.52
C VAL A 44 -6.75 -3.30 3.65
N ALA A 45 -6.13 -4.46 3.40
CA ALA A 45 -6.77 -5.51 2.60
C ALA A 45 -8.10 -5.97 3.22
N ARG A 46 -8.14 -6.15 4.55
CA ARG A 46 -9.36 -6.54 5.27
C ARG A 46 -10.45 -5.47 5.17
N ARG A 47 -10.09 -4.18 5.29
CA ARG A 47 -11.01 -3.05 5.16
C ARG A 47 -11.65 -2.98 3.78
N VAL A 48 -10.84 -3.06 2.73
CA VAL A 48 -11.32 -3.08 1.33
C VAL A 48 -12.18 -4.32 1.08
N GLN A 49 -11.76 -5.49 1.57
CA GLN A 49 -12.55 -6.71 1.49
C GLN A 49 -13.92 -6.56 2.17
N GLY A 50 -13.93 -5.86 3.31
CA GLY A 50 -15.09 -5.67 4.18
C GLY A 50 -16.12 -4.66 3.69
N GLY A 51 -15.85 -3.85 2.66
CA GLY A 51 -16.82 -2.84 2.25
C GLY A 51 -16.28 -1.47 1.98
N GLU A 52 -15.12 -1.13 2.54
CA GLU A 52 -14.73 0.27 2.66
C GLU A 52 -14.64 0.96 1.31
N ALA A 53 -15.34 2.09 1.20
CA ALA A 53 -15.34 2.91 0.00
C ALA A 53 -13.98 3.62 -0.11
N VAL A 54 -13.28 3.38 -1.21
CA VAL A 54 -11.99 3.98 -1.51
C VAL A 54 -11.82 4.06 -3.03
N ASP A 55 -11.18 5.12 -3.51
CA ASP A 55 -10.93 5.29 -4.95
C ASP A 55 -9.67 4.55 -5.41
N LEU A 56 -8.63 4.54 -4.57
CA LEU A 56 -7.33 3.95 -4.88
C LEU A 56 -6.83 3.02 -3.76
N VAL A 57 -6.24 1.89 -4.13
CA VAL A 57 -5.59 0.97 -3.18
C VAL A 57 -4.18 0.65 -3.66
N VAL A 58 -3.19 0.86 -2.79
CA VAL A 58 -1.78 0.53 -3.06
C VAL A 58 -1.29 -0.51 -2.05
N LEU A 59 -1.23 -1.76 -2.49
CA LEU A 59 -0.79 -2.92 -1.70
C LEU A 59 0.15 -3.82 -2.52
N ALA A 60 0.65 -4.87 -1.87
CA ALA A 60 1.39 -5.93 -2.57
C ALA A 60 0.53 -6.56 -3.68
N ALA A 61 1.18 -6.91 -4.78
CA ALA A 61 0.57 -7.48 -5.99
C ALA A 61 -0.47 -8.56 -5.70
N ASN A 62 -0.10 -9.56 -4.89
CA ASN A 62 -0.98 -10.68 -4.53
C ASN A 62 -2.25 -10.23 -3.78
N ALA A 63 -2.16 -9.21 -2.92
CA ALA A 63 -3.31 -8.67 -2.21
C ALA A 63 -4.26 -7.93 -3.17
N ILE A 64 -3.71 -7.17 -4.13
CA ILE A 64 -4.51 -6.52 -5.17
C ILE A 64 -5.21 -7.55 -6.04
N ASP A 65 -4.51 -8.61 -6.46
CA ASP A 65 -5.11 -9.69 -7.27
C ASP A 65 -6.28 -10.34 -6.53
N SER A 66 -6.09 -10.72 -5.27
CA SER A 66 -7.17 -11.32 -4.47
C SER A 66 -8.38 -10.39 -4.26
N LEU A 67 -8.16 -9.08 -4.17
CA LEU A 67 -9.24 -8.10 -4.06
C LEU A 67 -9.97 -7.86 -5.40
N ILE A 68 -9.28 -7.98 -6.52
CA ILE A 68 -9.90 -7.97 -7.85
C ILE A 68 -10.73 -9.24 -8.05
N ASP A 69 -10.16 -10.41 -7.75
CA ASP A 69 -10.83 -11.71 -7.88
C ASP A 69 -12.09 -11.80 -7.01
N SER A 70 -12.09 -11.15 -5.85
CA SER A 70 -13.26 -11.06 -4.97
C SER A 70 -14.27 -9.97 -5.36
N GLY A 71 -14.05 -9.28 -6.48
CA GLY A 71 -14.94 -8.23 -7.00
C GLY A 71 -14.92 -6.94 -6.18
N ARG A 72 -13.91 -6.76 -5.32
CA ARG A 72 -13.77 -5.59 -4.44
C ARG A 72 -13.03 -4.44 -5.08
N LEU A 73 -12.21 -4.72 -6.10
CA LEU A 73 -11.54 -3.75 -6.94
C LEU A 73 -11.94 -3.94 -8.41
N LEU A 74 -11.86 -2.85 -9.18
CA LEU A 74 -12.21 -2.86 -10.59
C LEU A 74 -11.23 -3.73 -11.40
N ALA A 75 -11.75 -4.77 -12.06
CA ALA A 75 -10.95 -5.61 -12.94
C ALA A 75 -10.30 -4.79 -14.07
N GLY A 76 -9.02 -5.08 -14.36
CA GLY A 76 -8.23 -4.37 -15.36
C GLY A 76 -7.69 -2.99 -14.93
N SER A 77 -7.97 -2.54 -13.69
CA SER A 77 -7.48 -1.25 -13.19
C SER A 77 -6.07 -1.29 -12.57
N ARG A 78 -5.54 -2.49 -12.29
CA ARG A 78 -4.23 -2.66 -11.64
C ARG A 78 -3.10 -2.10 -12.50
N VAL A 79 -2.24 -1.31 -11.86
CA VAL A 79 -0.95 -0.86 -12.41
C VAL A 79 0.14 -1.10 -11.37
N ASP A 80 1.25 -1.72 -11.79
CA ASP A 80 2.41 -1.91 -10.92
C ASP A 80 3.25 -0.62 -10.86
N VAL A 81 3.37 -0.03 -9.67
CA VAL A 81 4.02 1.29 -9.48
C VAL A 81 5.43 1.21 -8.88
N ALA A 82 5.77 0.09 -8.25
CA ALA A 82 7.06 -0.11 -7.60
C ALA A 82 7.39 -1.60 -7.44
N ARG A 83 8.68 -1.91 -7.31
CA ARG A 83 9.18 -3.22 -6.88
C ARG A 83 9.98 -3.04 -5.59
N SER A 84 9.63 -3.79 -4.56
CA SER A 84 10.31 -3.76 -3.26
C SER A 84 10.95 -5.11 -2.98
N GLY A 85 12.21 -5.11 -2.53
CA GLY A 85 12.88 -6.30 -2.03
C GLY A 85 12.49 -6.59 -0.58
N MET A 86 12.48 -7.86 -0.20
CA MET A 86 12.37 -8.26 1.21
C MET A 86 13.77 -8.43 1.81
N GLY A 87 13.93 -8.00 3.06
CA GLY A 87 15.17 -8.13 3.80
C GLY A 87 14.91 -8.36 5.29
N ILE A 88 15.89 -8.98 5.95
CA ILE A 88 15.91 -9.15 7.41
C ILE A 88 16.89 -8.13 7.95
N ALA A 89 16.44 -7.32 8.90
CA ALA A 89 17.27 -6.32 9.56
C ALA A 89 17.46 -6.68 11.03
N VAL A 90 18.67 -6.48 11.52
CA VAL A 90 19.00 -6.49 12.96
C VAL A 90 19.42 -5.09 13.37
N GLN A 91 19.21 -4.76 14.64
CA GLN A 91 19.70 -3.50 15.19
C GLN A 91 21.23 -3.46 15.10
N THR A 92 21.79 -2.31 14.76
CA THR A 92 23.25 -2.10 14.73
C THR A 92 23.89 -2.54 16.05
N GLY A 93 25.01 -3.26 15.96
CA GLY A 93 25.72 -3.81 17.12
C GLY A 93 25.21 -5.17 17.60
N HIS A 94 24.11 -5.69 17.06
CA HIS A 94 23.61 -7.02 17.39
C HIS A 94 24.16 -8.08 16.43
N LEU A 95 24.28 -9.32 16.92
CA LEU A 95 24.63 -10.46 16.09
C LEU A 95 23.53 -10.73 15.05
N ARG A 96 23.95 -11.16 13.86
CA ARG A 96 23.03 -11.65 12.84
C ARG A 96 22.50 -13.01 13.30
N PRO A 97 21.18 -13.22 13.42
CA PRO A 97 20.63 -14.52 13.79
C PRO A 97 20.93 -15.54 12.70
N ASP A 98 21.02 -16.79 13.10
CA ASP A 98 21.00 -17.90 12.14
C ASP A 98 19.59 -17.96 11.52
N ILE A 99 19.54 -17.89 10.20
CA ILE A 99 18.30 -17.91 9.40
C ILE A 99 18.09 -19.26 8.70
N GLY A 100 18.83 -20.31 9.09
CA GLY A 100 18.73 -21.65 8.53
C GLY A 100 17.48 -22.43 8.94
N SER A 101 16.77 -22.01 9.98
CA SER A 101 15.51 -22.63 10.40
C SER A 101 14.60 -21.65 11.15
N GLU A 102 13.29 -21.92 11.18
CA GLU A 102 12.33 -21.12 11.96
C GLU A 102 12.72 -21.05 13.45
N ALA A 103 13.16 -22.19 14.02
CA ALA A 103 13.56 -22.27 15.43
C ALA A 103 14.78 -21.40 15.75
N ALA A 104 15.65 -21.13 14.77
CA ALA A 104 16.86 -20.32 14.95
C ALA A 104 16.59 -18.79 14.94
N VAL A 105 15.40 -18.37 14.47
CA VAL A 105 15.01 -16.94 14.34
C VAL A 105 13.97 -16.52 15.40
N ARG A 106 13.50 -17.47 16.22
CA ARG A 106 12.40 -17.27 17.17
C ARG A 106 12.84 -16.67 18.51
#